data_AF-A0A540M6D7-F1
#
_entry.id   AF-A0A540M6D7-F1
#
_cell.length_a   1.000
_cell.length_b   1.000
_cell.length_c   1.000
_cell.angle_alpha   90.00
_cell.angle_beta   90.00
_cell.angle_gamma   90.00
#
_symmetry.space_group_name_H-M   'P 1'
#
loop_
_entity.id
_entity.type
_entity.pdbx_description
1 polymer ?
#
loop_
_entity_poly.entity_id
_entity_poly.type
_entity_poly.pdbx_seq_one_letter_code
_entity_poly.pdbx_strand_id
1 'polypeptide(L)'
;MIVIPYLTALTTYFSYGLLFVFGQVRDFFRKIIDWWSTSNLQDCFNRPIASAPDAWFDVVERYSNDYNKTLKLTKKTSRCLNLGSYNYLGFAASDEYCTPRAVETLKKYFPGTTDLHNELEECVANFVGKPAAIVFGMGYVTNSAILLVLMGKGGLIVSDSLNHNSIVNGARGSGARVCVFQHNSGLPKGAHQVFYEHDRP
;
A
#
# COMPACT_ATOMS: atom_id res chain seq x y z
N MET A 1 45.86 -27.32 -16.73
CA MET A 1 45.91 -25.85 -16.56
C MET A 1 45.19 -25.26 -17.78
N ILE A 2 43.94 -24.80 -17.64
CA ILE A 2 43.14 -24.32 -18.77
C ILE A 2 43.61 -22.90 -19.10
N VAL A 3 44.24 -22.72 -20.26
CA VAL A 3 44.68 -21.41 -20.73
C VAL A 3 43.52 -20.77 -21.49
N ILE A 4 42.82 -19.84 -20.86
CA ILE A 4 41.73 -19.10 -21.49
C ILE A 4 42.34 -18.18 -22.56
N PRO A 5 41.90 -18.23 -23.82
CA PRO A 5 42.40 -17.34 -24.86
C PRO A 5 42.18 -15.88 -24.47
N TYR A 6 43.20 -15.02 -24.64
CA TYR A 6 43.11 -13.58 -24.37
C TYR A 6 41.91 -12.92 -25.07
N LEU A 7 41.55 -13.42 -26.26
CA LEU A 7 40.36 -12.97 -26.99
C LEU A 7 39.06 -13.23 -26.20
N THR A 8 38.92 -14.40 -25.57
CA THR A 8 37.76 -14.76 -24.75
C THR A 8 37.67 -13.91 -23.49
N ALA A 9 38.81 -13.61 -22.85
CA ALA A 9 38.85 -12.69 -21.72
C ALA A 9 38.43 -11.28 -22.14
N LEU A 10 38.98 -10.77 -23.24
CA LEU A 10 38.66 -9.43 -23.77
C LEU A 10 37.19 -9.29 -24.14
N THR A 11 36.61 -10.24 -24.87
CA THR A 11 35.19 -10.19 -25.25
C THR A 11 34.28 -10.32 -24.03
N THR A 12 34.66 -11.13 -23.03
CA THR A 12 33.93 -11.26 -21.77
C THR A 12 33.93 -9.94 -20.98
N TYR A 13 35.08 -9.30 -20.81
CA TYR A 13 35.16 -7.98 -20.15
C TYR A 13 34.42 -6.89 -20.92
N PHE A 14 34.51 -6.89 -22.24
CA PHE A 14 33.75 -5.95 -23.09
C PHE A 14 32.24 -6.17 -22.95
N SER A 15 31.79 -7.42 -22.90
CA SER A 15 30.38 -7.79 -22.69
C SER A 15 29.88 -7.31 -21.32
N TYR A 16 30.66 -7.50 -20.26
CA TYR A 16 30.33 -6.98 -18.93
C TYR A 16 30.31 -5.44 -18.88
N GLY A 17 31.25 -4.79 -19.57
CA GLY A 17 31.26 -3.32 -19.70
C GLY A 17 30.01 -2.80 -20.41
N LEU A 18 29.60 -3.44 -21.50
CA LEU A 18 28.34 -3.13 -22.20
C LEU A 18 27.13 -3.32 -21.31
N LEU A 19 27.01 -4.45 -20.60
CA LEU A 19 25.90 -4.72 -19.68
C LEU A 19 25.84 -3.68 -18.54
N PHE A 20 26.99 -3.27 -18.01
CA PHE A 20 27.06 -2.24 -16.98
C PHE A 20 26.59 -0.88 -17.49
N VAL A 21 27.07 -0.46 -18.66
CA VAL A 21 26.66 0.81 -19.29
C VAL A 21 25.17 0.81 -19.63
N PHE A 22 24.67 -0.26 -20.26
CA PHE A 22 23.24 -0.41 -20.54
C PHE A 22 22.39 -0.43 -19.27
N GLY A 23 22.89 -1.06 -18.20
CA GLY A 23 22.26 -1.05 -16.88
C GLY A 23 22.12 0.38 -16.33
N GLN A 24 23.20 1.16 -16.34
CA GLN A 24 23.18 2.56 -15.88
C GLN A 24 22.24 3.44 -16.71
N VAL A 25 22.26 3.29 -18.04
CA VAL A 25 21.37 4.03 -18.95
C VAL A 25 19.90 3.69 -18.67
N ARG A 26 19.56 2.40 -18.57
CA ARG A 26 18.20 1.95 -18.25
C ARG A 26 17.73 2.49 -16.91
N ASP A 27 18.57 2.41 -15.88
CA ASP A 27 18.21 2.84 -14.53
C ASP A 27 18.08 4.38 -14.45
N PHE A 28 18.85 5.13 -15.24
CA PHE A 28 18.68 6.57 -15.42
C PHE A 28 17.31 6.92 -16.03
N PHE A 29 16.91 6.26 -17.12
CA PHE A 29 15.60 6.49 -17.73
C PHE A 29 14.45 6.06 -16.82
N ARG A 30 14.60 4.93 -16.11
CA ARG A 30 13.62 4.49 -15.10
C ARG A 30 13.45 5.55 -14.01
N LYS A 31 14.54 6.10 -13.47
CA LYS A 31 14.47 7.18 -12.48
C LYS A 31 13.74 8.42 -12.98
N ILE A 32 13.91 8.79 -14.25
CA ILE A 32 13.20 9.93 -14.85
C ILE A 32 11.70 9.66 -14.92
N ILE A 33 11.31 8.48 -15.41
CA ILE A 33 9.90 8.08 -15.54
C ILE A 33 9.25 7.96 -14.16
N ASP A 34 9.91 7.28 -13.23
CA ASP A 34 9.44 7.11 -11.85
C ASP A 34 9.33 8.46 -11.14
N TRP A 35 10.28 9.38 -11.36
CA TRP A 35 10.24 10.74 -10.82
C TRP A 35 9.00 11.51 -11.31
N TRP A 36 8.65 11.40 -12.59
CA TRP A 36 7.46 12.03 -13.14
C TRP A 36 6.16 11.38 -12.66
N SER A 37 6.15 10.05 -12.48
CA SER A 37 4.97 9.30 -12.04
C SER A 37 4.66 9.48 -10.55
N THR A 38 5.68 9.38 -9.69
CA THR A 38 5.51 9.39 -8.23
C THR A 38 5.07 10.75 -7.68
N SER A 39 5.60 11.85 -8.20
CA SER A 39 5.23 13.20 -7.76
C SER A 39 3.77 13.53 -8.09
N ASN A 40 3.27 13.04 -9.23
CA ASN A 40 1.89 13.22 -9.65
C ASN A 40 0.91 12.33 -8.85
N LEU A 41 1.29 11.09 -8.55
CA LEU A 41 0.49 10.21 -7.68
C LEU A 41 0.35 10.79 -6.28
N GLN A 42 1.43 11.34 -5.72
CA GLN A 42 1.41 11.94 -4.40
C GLN A 42 0.51 13.19 -4.35
N ASP A 43 0.50 13.99 -5.43
CA ASP A 43 -0.43 15.10 -5.54
C ASP A 43 -1.89 14.62 -5.59
N CYS A 44 -2.22 13.60 -6.37
CA CYS A 44 -3.58 13.04 -6.45
C CYS A 44 -4.08 12.52 -5.09
N PHE A 45 -3.31 11.66 -4.41
CA PHE A 45 -3.77 10.98 -3.21
C PHE A 45 -3.76 11.87 -1.96
N ASN A 46 -2.85 12.85 -1.87
CA ASN A 46 -2.71 13.66 -0.66
C ASN A 46 -3.55 14.94 -0.67
N ARG A 47 -4.52 15.10 -1.58
CA ARG A 47 -5.38 16.30 -1.69
C ARG A 47 -6.29 16.43 -0.48
N PRO A 48 -6.11 17.44 0.39
CA PRO A 48 -6.99 17.62 1.53
C PRO A 48 -8.36 18.03 1.04
N ILE A 49 -9.35 17.29 1.51
CA ILE A 49 -10.76 17.60 1.30
C ILE A 49 -11.18 18.60 2.38
N ALA A 50 -11.82 19.70 1.97
CA ALA A 50 -12.24 20.80 2.83
C ALA A 50 -13.76 20.83 3.09
N SER A 51 -14.52 19.89 2.52
CA SER A 51 -15.97 19.76 2.69
C SER A 51 -16.38 18.33 3.01
N ALA A 52 -17.68 18.08 3.18
CA ALA A 52 -18.20 16.72 3.21
C ALA A 52 -17.93 15.99 1.87
N PRO A 53 -17.72 14.66 1.88
CA PRO A 53 -17.42 13.86 0.70
C PRO A 53 -18.69 13.56 -0.13
N ASP A 54 -19.36 14.60 -0.59
CA ASP A 54 -20.57 14.53 -1.41
C ASP A 54 -20.21 14.29 -2.90
N ALA A 55 -21.22 14.24 -3.77
CA ALA A 55 -21.07 14.21 -5.23
C ALA A 55 -20.22 15.37 -5.73
N TRP A 56 -20.26 16.52 -5.05
CA TRP A 56 -19.33 17.62 -5.22
C TRP A 56 -18.65 17.92 -3.90
N PHE A 57 -17.32 17.99 -3.90
CA PHE A 57 -16.57 18.36 -2.72
C PHE A 57 -15.49 19.38 -3.05
N ASP A 58 -15.11 20.12 -2.02
CA ASP A 58 -14.11 21.15 -2.11
C ASP A 58 -12.75 20.56 -1.75
N VAL A 59 -11.76 20.80 -2.60
CA VAL A 59 -10.38 20.40 -2.40
C VAL A 59 -9.54 21.63 -2.14
N VAL A 60 -8.65 21.57 -1.15
CA VAL A 60 -7.70 22.66 -0.90
C VAL A 60 -6.76 22.80 -2.09
N GLU A 61 -6.73 23.99 -2.69
CA GLU A 61 -5.82 24.30 -3.78
C GLU A 61 -4.37 24.31 -3.27
N ARG A 62 -3.46 23.87 -4.12
CA ARG A 62 -2.04 23.81 -3.82
C ARG A 62 -1.23 24.26 -5.01
N TYR A 63 -0.02 24.68 -4.72
CA TYR A 63 1.00 24.89 -5.74
C TYR A 63 2.29 24.19 -5.34
N SER A 64 3.08 23.88 -6.35
CA SER A 64 4.45 23.41 -6.22
C SER A 64 5.33 24.25 -7.13
N ASN A 65 6.52 24.58 -6.62
CA ASN A 65 7.56 25.27 -7.38
C ASN A 65 8.72 24.31 -7.74
N ASP A 66 8.53 23.01 -7.50
CA ASP A 66 9.58 21.99 -7.55
C ASP A 66 9.09 20.66 -8.15
N TYR A 67 8.18 20.76 -9.13
CA TYR A 67 7.61 19.61 -9.86
C TYR A 67 6.91 18.59 -8.94
N ASN A 68 6.02 19.08 -8.07
CA ASN A 68 5.23 18.30 -7.11
C ASN A 68 6.04 17.53 -6.06
N LYS A 69 7.32 17.89 -5.83
CA LYS A 69 8.10 17.33 -4.71
C LYS A 69 7.64 17.88 -3.36
N THR A 70 7.35 19.18 -3.30
CA THR A 70 6.73 19.82 -2.15
C THR A 70 5.45 20.50 -2.58
N LEU A 71 4.38 20.23 -1.82
CA LEU A 71 3.05 20.77 -2.08
C LEU A 71 2.72 21.75 -0.97
N LYS A 72 2.59 23.04 -1.31
CA LYS A 72 2.19 24.08 -0.36
C LYS A 72 0.69 24.29 -0.44
N LEU A 73 0.02 24.16 0.70
CA LEU A 73 -1.41 24.44 0.84
C LEU A 73 -1.67 25.93 0.66
N THR A 74 -2.73 26.27 -0.07
CA THR A 74 -3.25 27.63 -0.13
C THR A 74 -4.46 27.76 0.80
N LYS A 75 -4.99 28.97 0.93
CA LYS A 75 -6.27 29.23 1.61
C LYS A 75 -7.49 29.06 0.69
N LYS A 76 -7.26 28.82 -0.60
CA LYS A 76 -8.33 28.69 -1.59
C LYS A 76 -8.76 27.23 -1.70
N THR A 77 -10.02 27.05 -2.04
CA THR A 77 -10.60 25.74 -2.33
C THR A 77 -11.17 25.76 -3.74
N SER A 78 -11.10 24.61 -4.39
CA SER A 78 -11.69 24.38 -5.70
C SER A 78 -12.76 23.30 -5.58
N ARG A 79 -13.93 23.56 -6.14
CA ARG A 79 -15.06 22.63 -6.13
C ARG A 79 -14.90 21.63 -7.25
N CYS A 80 -14.89 20.34 -6.92
CA CYS A 80 -14.65 19.24 -7.84
C CYS A 80 -15.78 18.21 -7.79
N LEU A 81 -16.03 17.55 -8.93
CA LEU A 81 -16.94 16.43 -9.02
C LEU A 81 -16.26 15.16 -8.48
N ASN A 82 -17.00 14.40 -7.67
CA ASN A 82 -16.53 13.17 -7.05
C ASN A 82 -16.71 11.97 -7.97
N LEU A 83 -15.62 11.60 -8.66
CA LEU A 83 -15.57 10.42 -9.52
C LEU A 83 -14.83 9.23 -8.88
N GLY A 84 -14.36 9.40 -7.65
CA GLY A 84 -13.45 8.46 -6.98
C GLY A 84 -14.00 7.81 -5.72
N SER A 85 -15.25 8.08 -5.35
CA SER A 85 -15.84 7.52 -4.13
C SER A 85 -16.88 6.44 -4.41
N TYR A 86 -17.10 5.59 -3.40
CA TYR A 86 -18.19 4.60 -3.38
C TYR A 86 -19.51 5.19 -2.84
N ASN A 87 -19.66 6.53 -2.82
CA ASN A 87 -20.83 7.20 -2.23
C ASN A 87 -22.02 7.28 -3.21
N TYR A 88 -22.38 6.16 -3.85
CA TYR A 88 -23.45 6.13 -4.86
C TYR A 88 -24.85 6.43 -4.29
N LEU A 89 -25.07 6.15 -2.99
CA LEU A 89 -26.32 6.46 -2.29
C LEU A 89 -26.36 7.86 -1.67
N GLY A 90 -25.24 8.60 -1.66
CA GLY A 90 -25.15 9.92 -1.03
C GLY A 90 -25.03 9.91 0.50
N PHE A 91 -25.18 8.76 1.17
CA PHE A 91 -25.16 8.66 2.64
C PHE A 91 -23.84 8.99 3.33
N ALA A 92 -22.72 9.07 2.59
CA ALA A 92 -21.46 9.54 3.18
C ALA A 92 -21.42 11.07 3.36
N ALA A 93 -22.33 11.80 2.70
CA ALA A 93 -22.56 13.22 2.92
C ALA A 93 -23.58 13.43 4.06
N SER A 94 -23.97 14.68 4.29
CA SER A 94 -25.02 14.99 5.27
C SER A 94 -26.38 14.54 4.76
N ASP A 95 -26.79 13.34 5.14
CA ASP A 95 -28.10 12.78 4.84
C ASP A 95 -29.08 12.99 6.02
N GLU A 96 -30.32 13.40 5.75
CA GLU A 96 -31.35 13.68 6.76
C GLU A 96 -31.75 12.42 7.55
N TYR A 97 -31.68 11.24 6.93
CA TYR A 97 -32.11 9.99 7.53
C TYR A 97 -30.94 9.30 8.28
N CYS A 98 -29.81 9.11 7.63
CA CYS A 98 -28.67 8.35 8.12
C CYS A 98 -27.84 9.14 9.14
N THR A 99 -27.62 10.44 8.92
CA THR A 99 -26.69 11.24 9.75
C THR A 99 -27.13 11.34 11.21
N PRO A 100 -28.39 11.68 11.54
CA PRO A 100 -28.82 11.75 12.94
C PRO A 100 -28.67 10.42 13.67
N ARG A 101 -28.99 9.31 12.99
CA ARG A 101 -28.89 7.94 13.53
C ARG A 101 -27.45 7.51 13.77
N ALA A 102 -26.55 7.83 12.85
CA ALA A 102 -25.12 7.57 13.02
C ALA A 102 -24.56 8.34 14.22
N VAL A 103 -24.92 9.63 14.35
CA VAL A 103 -24.51 10.47 15.50
C VAL A 103 -25.05 9.93 16.81
N GLU A 104 -26.32 9.54 16.88
CA GLU A 104 -26.92 8.95 18.07
C GLU A 104 -26.23 7.63 18.46
N THR A 105 -25.98 6.76 17.48
CA THR A 105 -25.27 5.49 17.68
C THR A 105 -23.87 5.73 18.21
N LEU A 106 -23.12 6.68 17.63
CA LEU A 106 -21.77 7.04 18.10
C LEU A 106 -21.82 7.56 19.54
N LYS A 107 -22.77 8.42 19.90
CA LYS A 107 -22.91 8.90 21.29
C LYS A 107 -23.18 7.78 22.29
N LYS A 108 -23.89 6.72 21.88
CA LYS A 108 -24.28 5.61 22.75
C LYS A 108 -23.19 4.54 22.88
N TYR A 109 -22.47 4.26 21.79
CA TYR A 109 -21.60 3.08 21.69
C TYR A 109 -20.11 3.39 21.51
N PHE A 110 -19.72 4.66 21.37
CA PHE A 110 -18.32 5.06 21.27
C PHE A 110 -17.76 5.50 22.63
N PRO A 111 -16.49 5.19 22.98
CA PRO A 111 -15.48 4.43 22.24
C PRO A 111 -15.35 2.95 22.68
N GLY A 112 -14.82 2.11 21.79
CA GLY A 112 -14.39 0.73 22.10
C GLY A 112 -15.18 -0.36 21.37
N THR A 113 -14.84 -1.61 21.69
CA THR A 113 -15.60 -2.79 21.25
C THR A 113 -16.88 -2.90 22.08
N THR A 114 -17.99 -3.23 21.42
CA THR A 114 -19.31 -3.35 22.05
C THR A 114 -19.88 -4.73 21.76
N ASP A 115 -20.92 -5.13 22.49
CA ASP A 115 -21.58 -6.42 22.26
C ASP A 115 -22.10 -6.54 20.82
N LEU A 116 -22.58 -5.44 20.23
CA LEU A 116 -23.00 -5.39 18.83
C LEU A 116 -21.84 -5.68 17.84
N HIS A 117 -20.62 -5.25 18.17
CA HIS A 117 -19.45 -5.60 17.35
C HIS A 117 -19.15 -7.09 17.43
N ASN A 118 -19.21 -7.68 18.64
CA ASN A 118 -18.98 -9.11 18.85
C ASN A 118 -20.03 -9.96 18.12
N GLU A 119 -21.32 -9.58 18.21
CA GLU A 119 -22.42 -10.24 17.49
C GLU A 119 -22.23 -10.18 15.97
N LEU A 120 -21.81 -9.02 15.44
CA LEU A 120 -21.51 -8.86 14.02
C LEU A 120 -20.33 -9.76 13.60
N GLU A 121 -19.25 -9.77 14.38
CA GLU A 121 -18.07 -10.58 14.11
C GLU A 121 -18.37 -12.08 14.15
N GLU A 122 -19.18 -12.53 15.10
CA GLU A 122 -19.66 -13.92 15.17
C GLU A 122 -20.53 -14.27 13.96
N CYS A 123 -21.45 -13.38 13.57
CA CYS A 123 -22.28 -13.56 12.39
C CYS A 123 -21.42 -13.70 11.11
N VAL A 124 -20.42 -12.83 10.94
CA VAL A 124 -19.49 -12.89 9.81
C VAL A 124 -18.64 -14.17 9.85
N ALA A 125 -18.13 -14.55 11.02
CA ALA A 125 -17.35 -15.79 11.20
C ALA A 125 -18.17 -17.02 10.79
N ASN A 126 -19.43 -17.10 11.23
CA ASN A 126 -20.36 -18.16 10.88
C ASN A 126 -20.69 -18.15 9.38
N PHE A 127 -20.93 -16.98 8.78
CA PHE A 127 -21.22 -16.85 7.35
C PHE A 127 -20.05 -17.32 6.46
N VAL A 128 -18.81 -16.95 6.82
CA VAL A 128 -17.60 -17.33 6.06
C VAL A 128 -17.10 -18.73 6.44
N GLY A 129 -17.62 -19.32 7.51
CA GLY A 129 -17.19 -20.63 8.02
C GLY A 129 -15.79 -20.62 8.63
N LYS A 130 -15.47 -19.57 9.41
CA LYS A 130 -14.18 -19.41 10.10
C LYS A 130 -14.35 -19.39 11.62
N PRO A 131 -13.33 -19.77 12.41
CA PRO A 131 -13.43 -19.80 13.87
C PRO A 131 -13.66 -18.44 14.52
N ALA A 132 -13.21 -17.37 13.87
CA ALA A 132 -13.37 -15.99 14.31
C ALA A 132 -13.29 -15.05 13.10
N ALA A 133 -13.86 -13.85 13.24
CA ALA A 133 -13.70 -12.75 12.31
C ALA A 133 -13.48 -11.45 13.10
N ILE A 134 -12.91 -10.45 12.43
CA ILE A 134 -12.79 -9.10 12.95
C ILE A 134 -13.25 -8.13 11.86
N VAL A 135 -14.03 -7.13 12.23
CA VAL A 135 -14.59 -6.16 11.26
C VAL A 135 -13.80 -4.86 11.29
N PHE A 136 -13.42 -4.39 10.10
CA PHE A 136 -12.77 -3.11 9.91
C PHE A 136 -13.64 -2.21 9.02
N GLY A 137 -13.73 -0.92 9.35
CA GLY A 137 -14.48 0.06 8.56
C GLY A 137 -13.87 0.39 7.19
N MET A 138 -12.61 -0.01 6.93
CA MET A 138 -11.92 0.24 5.66
C MET A 138 -11.05 -0.95 5.25
N GLY A 139 -11.27 -1.48 4.04
CA GLY A 139 -10.54 -2.67 3.54
C GLY A 139 -9.02 -2.46 3.38
N TYR A 140 -8.57 -1.24 3.10
CA TYR A 140 -7.14 -0.93 3.08
C TYR A 140 -6.51 -1.11 4.47
N VAL A 141 -7.22 -0.66 5.51
CA VAL A 141 -6.77 -0.71 6.91
C VAL A 141 -6.70 -2.15 7.39
N THR A 142 -7.63 -3.02 6.97
CA THR A 142 -7.60 -4.45 7.31
C THR A 142 -6.22 -5.06 7.08
N ASN A 143 -5.66 -4.94 5.88
CA ASN A 143 -4.36 -5.55 5.55
C ASN A 143 -3.18 -4.77 6.16
N SER A 144 -3.24 -3.44 6.10
CA SER A 144 -2.13 -2.60 6.55
C SER A 144 -1.96 -2.58 8.06
N ALA A 145 -3.04 -2.74 8.83
CA ALA A 145 -2.99 -2.79 10.29
C ALA A 145 -2.73 -4.21 10.82
N ILE A 146 -3.39 -5.23 10.27
CA ILE A 146 -3.30 -6.59 10.83
C ILE A 146 -1.88 -7.18 10.73
N LEU A 147 -1.18 -6.91 9.63
CA LEU A 147 0.18 -7.41 9.41
C LEU A 147 1.18 -6.85 10.42
N LEU A 148 0.94 -5.65 10.96
CA LEU A 148 1.76 -5.04 12.00
C LEU A 148 1.67 -5.78 13.33
N VAL A 149 0.51 -6.37 13.60
CA VAL A 149 0.22 -7.06 14.87
C VAL A 149 0.63 -8.53 14.78
N LEU A 150 0.43 -9.15 13.62
CA LEU A 150 0.76 -10.57 13.41
C LEU A 150 2.27 -10.82 13.26
N MET A 151 3.01 -9.86 12.72
CA MET A 151 4.42 -10.02 12.39
C MET A 151 5.26 -8.92 13.04
N GLY A 152 6.49 -9.28 13.41
CA GLY A 152 7.44 -8.35 14.02
C GLY A 152 8.87 -8.61 13.54
N LYS A 153 9.82 -7.88 14.14
CA LYS A 153 11.26 -8.12 13.92
C LYS A 153 11.61 -9.59 14.17
N GLY A 154 12.42 -10.17 13.28
CA GLY A 154 12.77 -11.59 13.30
C GLY A 154 11.82 -12.47 12.47
N GLY A 155 10.61 -12.00 12.17
CA GLY A 155 9.69 -12.70 11.27
C GLY A 155 10.10 -12.60 9.79
N LEU A 156 9.62 -13.55 8.99
CA LEU A 156 9.72 -13.53 7.53
C LEU A 156 8.32 -13.40 6.92
N ILE A 157 8.14 -12.42 6.05
CA ILE A 157 6.97 -12.27 5.18
C ILE A 157 7.39 -12.62 3.75
N VAL A 158 6.74 -13.62 3.17
CA VAL A 158 6.87 -13.97 1.74
C VAL A 158 5.73 -13.30 0.99
N SER A 159 6.04 -12.30 0.16
CA SER A 159 5.05 -11.47 -0.53
C SER A 159 5.08 -11.70 -2.04
N ASP A 160 3.92 -11.85 -2.66
CA ASP A 160 3.78 -11.90 -4.11
C ASP A 160 4.11 -10.51 -4.71
N SER A 161 4.70 -10.48 -5.91
CA SER A 161 5.07 -9.25 -6.61
C SER A 161 3.86 -8.43 -7.09
N LEU A 162 2.69 -9.06 -7.24
CA LEU A 162 1.42 -8.42 -7.61
C LEU A 162 0.52 -8.15 -6.40
N ASN A 163 1.03 -8.30 -5.18
CA ASN A 163 0.28 -7.95 -3.97
C ASN A 163 -0.13 -6.48 -4.00
N HIS A 164 -1.39 -6.23 -3.60
CA HIS A 164 -1.93 -4.88 -3.50
C HIS A 164 -1.13 -4.03 -2.50
N ASN A 165 -1.05 -2.72 -2.75
CA ASN A 165 -0.26 -1.78 -1.94
C ASN A 165 -0.61 -1.79 -0.44
N SER A 166 -1.85 -2.13 -0.06
CA SER A 166 -2.23 -2.27 1.35
C SER A 166 -1.47 -3.38 2.08
N ILE A 167 -1.24 -4.51 1.40
CA ILE A 167 -0.46 -5.64 1.94
C ILE A 167 1.02 -5.27 2.00
N VAL A 168 1.54 -4.65 0.94
CA VAL A 168 2.94 -4.21 0.86
C VAL A 168 3.25 -3.22 1.99
N ASN A 169 2.36 -2.26 2.25
CA ASN A 169 2.57 -1.27 3.31
C ASN A 169 2.44 -1.89 4.71
N GLY A 170 1.50 -2.80 4.93
CA GLY A 170 1.43 -3.55 6.19
C GLY A 170 2.69 -4.41 6.44
N ALA A 171 3.14 -5.14 5.43
CA ALA A 171 4.36 -5.96 5.52
C ALA A 171 5.59 -5.10 5.82
N ARG A 172 5.77 -3.97 5.13
CA ARG A 172 6.88 -3.04 5.40
C ARG A 172 6.83 -2.44 6.79
N GLY A 173 5.63 -2.07 7.27
CA GLY A 173 5.46 -1.48 8.58
C GLY A 173 5.69 -2.45 9.73
N SER A 174 5.55 -3.77 9.51
CA SER A 174 5.69 -4.79 10.55
C SER A 174 7.12 -4.91 11.10
N GLY A 175 8.11 -4.40 10.35
CA GLY A 175 9.52 -4.57 10.69
C GLY A 175 10.06 -5.99 10.49
N ALA A 176 9.24 -6.91 9.97
CA ALA A 176 9.66 -8.23 9.54
C ALA A 176 10.54 -8.16 8.28
N ARG A 177 11.34 -9.20 8.05
CA ARG A 177 12.06 -9.36 6.78
C ARG A 177 11.05 -9.68 5.68
N VAL A 178 11.04 -8.91 4.59
CA VAL A 178 10.14 -9.15 3.45
C VAL A 178 10.93 -9.75 2.29
N CYS A 179 10.47 -10.90 1.80
CA CYS A 179 11.00 -11.57 0.61
C CYS A 179 9.92 -11.56 -0.48
N VAL A 180 10.20 -10.91 -1.61
CA VAL A 180 9.25 -10.80 -2.72
C VAL A 180 9.51 -11.90 -3.75
N PHE A 181 8.47 -12.59 -4.18
CA PHE A 181 8.51 -13.61 -5.24
C PHE A 181 7.69 -13.18 -6.45
N GLN A 182 8.04 -13.67 -7.64
CA GLN A 182 7.27 -13.31 -8.84
C GLN A 182 5.97 -14.12 -8.90
N HIS A 183 4.88 -13.46 -9.27
CA HIS A 183 3.60 -14.14 -9.44
C HIS A 183 3.71 -15.33 -10.40
N ASN A 184 3.06 -16.43 -10.05
CA ASN A 184 3.16 -17.72 -10.77
C ASN A 184 4.58 -18.27 -10.95
N SER A 185 5.54 -17.81 -10.13
CA SER A 185 6.84 -18.45 -10.00
C SER A 185 6.93 -19.21 -8.68
N GLY A 186 7.80 -20.22 -8.62
CA GLY A 186 8.11 -20.90 -7.37
C GLY A 186 8.77 -19.96 -6.35
N LEU A 187 8.95 -20.44 -5.12
CA LEU A 187 9.59 -19.67 -4.05
C LEU A 187 10.95 -19.07 -4.53
N PRO A 188 11.26 -17.84 -4.11
CA PRO A 188 12.45 -17.14 -4.58
C PRO A 188 13.70 -17.90 -4.12
N LYS A 189 14.70 -18.00 -5.02
CA LYS A 189 15.98 -18.67 -4.72
C LYS A 189 16.60 -18.03 -3.47
N GLY A 190 16.80 -18.83 -2.42
CA GLY A 190 17.31 -18.35 -1.11
C GLY A 190 16.24 -18.23 -0.01
N ALA A 191 14.95 -18.33 -0.33
CA ALA A 191 13.89 -18.41 0.70
C ALA A 191 14.13 -19.59 1.66
N HIS A 192 14.63 -20.72 1.14
CA HIS A 192 15.02 -21.88 1.94
C HIS A 192 16.08 -21.54 3.00
N GLN A 193 17.07 -20.70 2.68
CA GLN A 193 18.11 -20.31 3.64
C GLN A 193 17.57 -19.46 4.79
N VAL A 194 16.50 -18.69 4.54
CA VAL A 194 15.81 -17.92 5.59
C VAL A 194 15.17 -18.84 6.62
N PHE A 195 14.55 -19.93 6.18
CA PHE A 195 13.97 -20.93 7.08
C PHE A 195 15.07 -21.60 7.92
N TYR A 196 16.23 -21.93 7.33
CA TYR A 196 17.35 -22.58 8.04
C TYR A 196 18.15 -21.67 8.99
N GLU A 197 18.11 -20.34 8.81
CA GLU A 197 18.75 -19.40 9.74
C GLU A 197 17.94 -19.15 11.00
N HIS A 198 16.61 -19.31 10.95
CA HIS A 198 15.74 -19.06 12.09
C HIS A 198 15.66 -20.27 13.07
N ASP A 199 15.95 -21.48 12.58
CA ASP A 199 16.00 -22.72 13.35
C ASP A 199 17.38 -23.02 14.00
N ARG A 200 18.35 -22.08 13.92
CA ARG A 200 19.61 -22.22 14.67
C ARG A 200 19.42 -21.65 16.09
N PRO A 201 19.84 -22.41 17.13
CA PRO A 201 19.64 -22.04 18.54
C PRO A 201 20.35 -20.75 18.94
#